data_AF-A0A845TUW9-F1
#
_entry.id   AF-A0A845TUW9-F1
#
_cell.length_a   1.000
_cell.length_b   1.000
_cell.length_c   1.000
_cell.angle_alpha   90.00
_cell.angle_beta   90.00
_cell.angle_gamma   90.00
#
_symmetry.space_group_name_H-M   'P 1'
#
loop_
_entity.id
_entity.type
_entity.pdbx_description
1 polymer ?
#
loop_
_entity_poly.entity_id
_entity_poly.type
_entity_poly.pdbx_seq_one_letter_code
_entity_poly.pdbx_strand_id
1 'polypeptide(L)' 'MSLAVLKSRALAGMQAPQVTVEVHLANGLPSFMIVGLPETEVKESRDRVRAALQNARFE' A
#
# COMPACT_ATOMS: atom_id res chain seq x y z
N MET A 1 10.79 -6.64 14.01
CA MET A 1 11.02 -6.49 12.56
C MET A 1 9.67 -6.53 11.88
N SER A 2 9.21 -5.40 11.38
CA SER A 2 7.86 -5.24 10.81
C SER A 2 7.93 -4.72 9.38
N LEU A 3 8.87 -5.25 8.61
CA LEU A 3 8.95 -5.05 7.17
C LEU A 3 8.28 -6.23 6.48
N ALA A 4 7.28 -5.96 5.65
CA ALA A 4 6.71 -6.91 4.71
C ALA A 4 7.10 -6.50 3.30
N VAL A 5 7.47 -7.49 2.47
CA VAL A 5 7.85 -7.28 1.07
C VAL A 5 6.98 -8.17 0.21
N LEU A 6 6.35 -7.60 -0.81
CA LEU A 6 5.52 -8.32 -1.77
C LEU A 6 5.91 -7.98 -3.21
N LYS A 7 5.74 -8.93 -4.12
CA LYS A 7 5.96 -8.73 -5.55
C LYS A 7 4.62 -8.44 -6.22
N SER A 8 4.60 -7.44 -7.09
CA SER A 8 3.43 -7.04 -7.85
C SER A 8 3.83 -6.61 -9.27
N ARG A 9 2.88 -6.05 -10.01
CA ARG A 9 3.05 -5.54 -11.37
C ARG A 9 2.40 -4.15 -11.45
N ALA A 10 3.07 -3.20 -12.09
CA ALA A 10 2.48 -1.90 -12.39
C ALA A 10 1.86 -1.92 -13.80
N LEU A 11 0.90 -1.02 -14.06
CA LEU A 11 0.35 -0.81 -15.39
C LEU A 11 1.17 0.26 -16.11
N ALA A 12 1.77 -0.08 -17.24
CA ALA A 12 2.53 0.85 -18.07
C ALA A 12 2.13 0.67 -19.54
N GLY A 13 0.98 1.23 -19.93
CA GLY A 13 0.37 1.00 -21.23
C GLY A 13 0.04 -0.49 -21.42
N MET A 14 0.61 -1.13 -22.45
CA MET A 14 0.46 -2.57 -22.71
C MET A 14 1.48 -3.44 -21.94
N GLN A 15 2.32 -2.83 -21.11
CA GLN A 15 3.35 -3.53 -20.35
C GLN A 15 2.94 -3.67 -18.89
N ALA A 16 3.41 -4.74 -18.26
CA ALA A 16 3.24 -5.01 -16.85
C ALA A 16 4.63 -5.22 -16.18
N PRO A 17 5.42 -4.16 -15.98
CA PRO A 17 6.72 -4.28 -15.31
C PRO A 17 6.55 -4.81 -13.89
N GLN A 18 7.50 -5.65 -13.45
CA GLN A 18 7.53 -6.15 -12.08
C GLN A 18 7.88 -5.02 -11.12
N VAL A 19 7.14 -4.92 -10.02
CA VAL A 19 7.41 -3.98 -8.94
C VAL A 19 7.52 -4.72 -7.61
N THR A 20 8.30 -4.16 -6.69
CA THR A 20 8.40 -4.64 -5.31
C THR A 20 7.76 -3.60 -4.41
N VAL A 21 6.79 -4.01 -3.61
CA VAL A 21 6.14 -3.13 -2.63
C VAL A 21 6.64 -3.52 -1.25
N GLU A 22 7.07 -2.51 -0.50
CA GLU A 22 7.61 -2.65 0.85
C GLU A 22 6.69 -1.92 1.81
N VAL A 23 6.36 -2.57 2.92
CA VAL A 23 5.48 -2.02 3.96
C VAL A 23 6.21 -2.13 5.28
N HIS A 24 6.36 -1.00 5.96
CA HIS A 24 6.95 -0.95 7.28
C HIS A 24 5.93 -0.49 8.32
N LEU A 25 5.76 -1.26 9.40
CA LEU A 25 4.91 -0.86 10.53
C LEU A 25 5.76 -0.34 11.69
N ALA A 26 5.66 0.94 12.00
CA ALA A 26 6.36 1.57 13.12
C ALA A 26 5.40 1.80 14.31
N ASN A 27 5.96 1.87 15.52
CA ASN A 27 5.23 2.29 16.71
C ASN A 27 5.03 3.81 16.71
N GLY A 28 3.90 4.30 17.22
CA GLY A 28 3.63 5.73 17.33
C GLY A 28 2.17 6.07 17.05
N LEU A 29 1.93 7.33 16.69
CA LEU A 29 0.60 7.78 16.30
C LEU A 29 0.15 7.11 14.99
N PRO A 30 -1.14 6.78 14.84
CA PRO A 30 -1.66 6.18 13.61
C PRO A 30 -1.40 7.08 12.41
N SER A 31 -0.60 6.58 11.46
CA SER A 31 -0.31 7.25 10.19
C SER A 31 -0.17 6.21 9.08
N PHE A 32 -0.66 6.54 7.89
CA PHE A 32 -0.51 5.73 6.69
C PHE A 32 -0.02 6.62 5.56
N MET A 33 1.22 6.38 5.14
CA MET A 33 1.89 7.11 4.07
C MET A 33 2.24 6.15 2.92
N ILE A 34 2.03 6.61 1.69
CA ILE A 34 2.46 5.92 0.46
C ILE A 34 3.45 6.85 -0.24
N VAL A 35 4.66 6.34 -0.49
CA VAL A 35 5.77 7.08 -1.11
C VAL A 35 6.31 6.30 -2.31
N GLY A 36 7.25 6.89 -3.06
CA GLY A 36 7.79 6.27 -4.29
C GLY A 36 7.06 6.68 -5.57
N LEU A 37 6.57 7.94 -5.60
CA LEU A 37 5.83 8.51 -6.73
C LEU A 37 4.59 7.71 -7.16
N PRO A 38 3.68 7.35 -6.22
CA PRO A 38 2.47 6.60 -6.57
C PRO A 38 1.51 7.46 -7.40
N GLU A 39 0.81 6.80 -8.31
CA GLU A 39 -0.33 7.37 -9.03
C GLU A 39 -1.53 7.62 -8.09
N THR A 40 -2.49 8.43 -8.54
CA THR A 40 -3.66 8.81 -7.74
C THR A 40 -4.47 7.60 -7.28
N GLU A 41 -4.72 6.62 -8.14
CA GLU A 41 -5.50 5.42 -7.80
C GLU A 41 -4.85 4.60 -6.66
N VAL A 42 -3.51 4.58 -6.62
CA VAL A 42 -2.73 3.94 -5.56
C VAL A 42 -2.82 4.76 -4.26
N LYS A 43 -2.84 6.10 -4.34
CA LYS A 43 -3.05 6.95 -3.16
C LYS A 43 -4.45 6.73 -2.56
N GLU A 44 -5.47 6.62 -3.40
CA GLU A 44 -6.86 6.36 -2.99
C GLU A 44 -7.06 4.96 -2.40
N SER A 45 -6.18 4.00 -2.71
CA SER A 45 -6.27 2.66 -2.13
C SER A 45 -6.11 2.67 -0.62
N ARG A 46 -5.44 3.68 -0.06
CA ARG A 46 -5.32 3.85 1.40
C ARG A 46 -6.69 3.90 2.07
N ASP A 47 -7.61 4.69 1.54
CA ASP A 47 -8.91 4.89 2.16
C ASP A 47 -9.78 3.63 2.01
N ARG A 48 -9.64 2.92 0.87
CA ARG A 48 -10.26 1.60 0.65
C ARG A 48 -9.76 0.55 1.63
N VAL A 49 -8.44 0.47 1.83
CA VAL A 49 -7.81 -0.48 2.76
C VAL A 49 -8.24 -0.16 4.19
N ARG A 50 -8.26 1.12 4.57
CA ARG A 50 -8.72 1.54 5.89
C ARG A 50 -10.16 1.10 6.17
N ALA A 51 -11.07 1.37 5.24
CA ALA A 51 -12.46 0.92 5.36
C ALA A 51 -12.57 -0.61 5.43
N ALA A 52 -11.74 -1.35 4.69
CA ALA A 52 -11.73 -2.82 4.75
C ALA A 52 -11.25 -3.33 6.11
N LEU A 53 -10.21 -2.75 6.70
CA LEU A 53 -9.69 -3.14 8.01
C LEU A 53 -10.71 -2.89 9.13
N GLN A 54 -11.41 -1.75 9.10
CA GLN A 54 -12.50 -1.43 10.03
C GLN A 54 -13.63 -2.46 9.94
N ASN A 55 -14.10 -2.76 8.73
CA ASN A 55 -15.18 -3.73 8.52
C ASN A 55 -14.76 -5.16 8.91
N ALA A 56 -13.48 -5.50 8.76
CA ALA A 56 -12.93 -6.80 9.12
C ALA A 56 -12.52 -6.91 10.60
N ARG A 57 -12.74 -5.87 11.42
CA ARG A 57 -12.40 -5.82 12.86
C ARG A 57 -10.90 -5.97 13.15
N PHE A 58 -10.08 -5.41 12.27
CA PHE A 58 -8.62 -5.28 12.44
C PHE A 58 -8.17 -3.88 12.85
N GLU A 59 -9.08 -2.90 12.84
CA GLU A 59 -8.91 -1.58 13.50
C GLU A 59 -9.68 -1.51 14.82
#